data_AF-A0A183FCS8-F1
#
_entry.id   AF-A0A183FCS8-F1
#
_cell.length_a   1.000
_cell.length_b   1.000
_cell.length_c   1.000
_cell.angle_alpha   90.00
_cell.angle_beta   90.00
_cell.angle_gamma   90.00
#
_symmetry.space_group_name_H-M   'P 1'
#
loop_
_entity.id
_entity.type
_entity.pdbx_description
1 polymer ?
#
loop_
_entity_poly.entity_id
_entity_poly.type
_entity_poly.pdbx_seq_one_letter_code
_entity_poly.pdbx_strand_id
1 'polypeptide(L)'
;MRDTKYAFVTITGIENAFTFYKRYCDHVFRSLALHDGSPILLPYSEVAEIPIDQLNDLNTQGVKYAMAHDWKDIAVKEAVQKVLIVLPDGFRDTQATDETLEIRTYRRFSEISDIVNRVEPRHIVFVGPTVNKPLHRSSWLKLATTLAKTALSGAKVVVVAPPR
;
A
#
# COMPACT_ATOMS: atom_id res chain seq x y z
N MET A 1 12.53 3.99 8.77
CA MET A 1 13.39 4.52 7.69
C MET A 1 12.48 4.89 6.52
N ARG A 2 11.81 6.03 6.59
CA ARG A 2 10.96 6.60 5.52
C ARG A 2 11.20 8.10 5.57
N ASP A 3 12.36 8.50 5.07
CA ASP A 3 12.59 9.91 4.76
C ASP A 3 11.85 10.17 3.44
N THR A 4 10.96 11.17 3.44
CA THR A 4 10.18 11.58 2.28
C THR A 4 11.03 12.21 1.18
N LYS A 5 12.33 12.39 1.41
CA LYS A 5 13.34 12.91 0.48
C LYS A 5 14.15 11.84 -0.26
N TYR A 6 13.74 10.57 -0.17
CA TYR A 6 14.39 9.49 -0.91
C TYR A 6 13.32 8.67 -1.64
N ALA A 7 13.17 8.93 -2.94
CA ALA A 7 12.45 8.03 -3.83
C ALA A 7 13.21 6.70 -3.95
N PHE A 8 12.78 5.69 -3.19
CA PHE A 8 13.37 4.35 -3.25
C PHE A 8 12.82 3.58 -4.46
N VAL A 9 13.56 3.59 -5.56
CA VAL A 9 13.26 2.75 -6.73
C VAL A 9 13.95 1.40 -6.56
N THR A 10 13.16 0.34 -6.57
CA THR A 10 13.66 -1.04 -6.54
C THR A 10 13.84 -1.58 -7.95
N ILE A 11 14.77 -2.53 -8.09
CA ILE A 11 14.94 -3.33 -9.31
C ILE A 11 13.60 -3.95 -9.74
N THR A 12 12.92 -4.63 -8.83
CA THR A 12 11.61 -5.25 -9.14
C THR A 12 10.56 -4.22 -9.55
N GLY A 13 10.59 -3.02 -8.94
CA GLY A 13 9.71 -1.92 -9.32
C GLY A 13 9.93 -1.47 -10.76
N ILE A 14 11.18 -1.35 -11.20
CA ILE A 14 11.48 -0.91 -12.56
C ILE A 14 11.22 -2.01 -13.60
N GLU A 15 11.53 -3.27 -13.27
CA GLU A 15 11.19 -4.44 -14.10
C GLU A 15 9.67 -4.53 -14.36
N ASN A 16 8.86 -4.36 -13.30
CA ASN A 16 7.41 -4.33 -13.39
C ASN A 16 6.91 -3.11 -14.18
N ALA A 17 7.52 -1.94 -13.99
CA ALA A 17 7.10 -0.73 -14.72
C ALA A 17 7.34 -0.87 -16.22
N PHE A 18 8.52 -1.29 -16.64
CA PHE A 18 8.86 -1.43 -18.08
C PHE A 18 8.00 -2.49 -18.77
N THR A 19 7.74 -3.62 -18.11
CA THR A 19 6.88 -4.68 -18.65
C THR A 19 5.41 -4.25 -18.70
N PHE A 20 4.93 -3.50 -17.71
CA PHE A 20 3.60 -2.88 -17.76
C PHE A 20 3.49 -1.91 -18.94
N TYR A 21 4.43 -0.98 -19.09
CA TYR A 21 4.40 -0.03 -20.20
C TYR A 21 4.60 -0.69 -21.56
N LYS A 22 5.42 -1.72 -21.69
CA LYS A 22 5.50 -2.55 -22.91
C LYS A 22 4.13 -3.08 -23.32
N ARG A 23 3.27 -3.43 -22.35
CA ARG A 23 1.93 -3.98 -22.61
C ARG A 23 0.89 -2.91 -22.96
N TYR A 24 0.97 -1.74 -22.33
CA TYR A 24 -0.10 -0.73 -22.38
C TYR A 24 0.27 0.59 -23.08
N CYS A 25 1.52 0.75 -23.51
CA CYS A 25 1.99 1.92 -24.23
C CYS A 25 2.66 1.49 -25.55
N ASP A 26 1.99 1.77 -26.67
CA ASP A 26 2.48 1.47 -28.02
C ASP A 26 3.86 2.07 -28.30
N HIS A 27 4.13 3.27 -27.77
CA HIS A 27 5.43 3.91 -27.94
C HIS A 27 6.54 3.10 -27.28
N VAL A 28 6.34 2.67 -26.03
CA VAL A 28 7.31 1.83 -25.31
C VAL A 28 7.44 0.46 -25.97
N PHE A 29 6.33 -0.15 -26.38
CA PHE A 29 6.36 -1.41 -27.13
C PHE A 29 7.24 -1.33 -28.38
N ARG A 30 7.01 -0.32 -29.24
CA ARG A 30 7.79 -0.14 -30.48
C ARG A 30 9.24 0.17 -30.19
N SER A 31 9.52 1.03 -29.22
CA SER A 31 10.89 1.35 -28.81
C SER A 31 11.63 0.10 -28.33
N LEU A 32 11.00 -0.75 -27.52
CA LEU A 32 11.59 -2.02 -27.08
C LEU A 32 11.76 -3.04 -28.21
N ALA A 33 10.81 -3.10 -29.15
CA ALA A 33 10.89 -4.03 -30.28
C ALA A 33 12.02 -3.70 -31.26
N LEU A 34 12.38 -2.41 -31.37
CA LEU A 34 13.49 -1.92 -32.19
C LEU A 34 14.82 -1.85 -31.43
N HIS A 35 14.80 -2.06 -30.12
CA HIS A 35 15.97 -1.96 -29.27
C HIS A 35 16.84 -3.21 -29.40
N ASP A 36 18.15 -3.03 -29.51
CA ASP A 36 19.13 -4.11 -29.68
C ASP A 36 19.62 -4.73 -28.36
N GLY A 37 19.19 -4.17 -27.23
CA GLY A 37 19.56 -4.62 -25.88
C GLY A 37 20.83 -3.94 -25.33
N SER A 38 21.36 -2.94 -26.03
CA SER A 38 22.50 -2.14 -25.56
C SER A 38 22.17 -1.33 -24.29
N PRO A 39 23.17 -0.96 -23.46
CA PRO A 39 22.92 -0.14 -22.27
C PRO A 39 22.37 1.24 -22.60
N ILE A 40 21.40 1.71 -21.82
CA ILE A 40 20.88 3.07 -21.94
C ILE A 40 21.70 4.01 -21.06
N LEU A 41 22.22 5.07 -21.67
CA LEU A 41 22.95 6.13 -20.99
C LEU A 41 22.18 7.42 -21.11
N LEU A 42 21.53 7.82 -20.02
CA LEU A 42 20.93 9.14 -19.91
C LEU A 42 22.06 10.18 -19.80
N PRO A 43 22.02 11.25 -20.60
CA PRO A 43 23.07 12.26 -20.62
C PRO A 43 22.99 13.21 -19.41
N TYR A 44 21.83 13.30 -18.75
CA TYR A 44 21.62 14.17 -17.59
C TYR A 44 20.44 13.69 -16.73
N SER A 45 20.51 13.92 -15.41
CA SER A 45 19.40 13.72 -14.47
C SER A 45 18.82 15.08 -14.08
N GLU A 46 17.74 15.53 -14.75
CA GLU A 46 17.10 16.82 -14.43
C GLU A 46 16.13 16.74 -13.25
N VAL A 47 15.66 15.53 -12.89
CA VAL A 47 14.42 15.39 -12.10
C VAL A 47 14.51 14.34 -10.98
N ALA A 48 15.55 13.52 -10.93
CA ALA A 48 15.62 12.41 -9.98
C ALA A 48 16.63 12.66 -8.85
N GLU A 49 16.20 12.51 -7.60
CA GLU A 49 17.05 12.40 -6.39
C GLU A 49 17.93 11.12 -6.41
N ILE A 50 18.02 10.44 -7.55
CA ILE A 50 18.73 9.17 -7.77
C ILE A 50 19.98 9.47 -8.61
N PRO A 51 21.17 8.97 -8.21
CA PRO A 51 22.39 9.10 -9.00
C PRO A 51 22.20 8.61 -10.44
N ILE A 52 22.76 9.34 -11.41
CA ILE A 52 22.56 9.05 -12.84
C ILE A 52 23.05 7.65 -13.24
N ASP A 53 24.15 7.18 -12.65
CA ASP A 53 24.68 5.84 -12.90
C ASP A 53 23.70 4.76 -12.44
N GLN A 54 23.12 4.94 -11.25
CA GLN A 54 22.10 4.04 -10.73
C GLN A 54 20.84 4.07 -11.59
N LEU A 55 20.45 5.24 -12.11
CA LEU A 55 19.32 5.38 -13.01
C LEU A 55 19.56 4.66 -14.35
N ASN A 56 20.77 4.76 -14.89
CA ASN A 56 21.18 4.07 -16.12
C ASN A 56 21.18 2.54 -15.93
N ASP A 57 21.70 2.05 -14.81
CA ASP A 57 21.69 0.64 -14.46
C ASP A 57 20.25 0.11 -14.34
N LEU A 58 19.41 0.83 -13.60
CA LEU A 58 18.00 0.46 -13.40
C LEU A 58 17.23 0.46 -14.73
N ASN A 59 17.41 1.47 -15.59
CA ASN A 59 16.74 1.53 -16.89
C ASN A 59 17.22 0.41 -17.82
N THR A 60 18.53 0.16 -17.85
CA THR A 60 19.11 -0.92 -18.66
C THR A 60 18.56 -2.28 -18.21
N GLN A 61 18.43 -2.50 -16.91
CA GLN A 61 17.83 -3.71 -16.36
C GLN A 61 16.35 -3.82 -16.71
N GLY A 62 15.57 -2.74 -16.55
CA GLY A 62 14.15 -2.70 -16.89
C GLY A 62 13.88 -3.03 -18.36
N VAL A 63 14.69 -2.48 -19.27
CA VAL A 63 14.61 -2.78 -20.71
C VAL A 63 14.91 -4.24 -21.00
N LYS A 64 16.04 -4.76 -20.51
CA LYS A 64 16.43 -6.17 -20.72
C LYS A 64 15.37 -7.13 -20.19
N TYR A 65 14.84 -6.85 -19.00
CA TYR A 65 13.78 -7.65 -18.41
C TYR A 65 12.51 -7.61 -19.25
N ALA A 66 12.06 -6.43 -19.69
CA ALA A 66 10.85 -6.28 -20.50
C ALA A 66 10.97 -6.88 -21.90
N MET A 67 12.16 -6.90 -22.50
CA MET A 67 12.38 -7.59 -23.77
C MET A 67 12.16 -9.11 -23.63
N ALA A 68 12.55 -9.69 -22.48
CA ALA A 68 12.45 -11.13 -22.23
C ALA A 68 11.12 -11.60 -21.60
N HIS A 69 10.32 -10.69 -21.03
CA HIS A 69 9.11 -11.03 -20.28
C HIS A 69 7.88 -10.26 -20.77
N ASP A 70 6.70 -10.87 -20.63
CA ASP A 70 5.43 -10.21 -20.87
C ASP A 70 4.68 -9.95 -19.56
N TRP A 71 3.94 -8.85 -19.53
CA TRP A 71 3.17 -8.44 -18.34
C TRP A 71 2.21 -9.53 -17.82
N LYS A 72 1.71 -10.39 -18.71
CA LYS A 72 0.78 -11.47 -18.34
C LYS A 72 1.43 -12.53 -17.45
N ASP A 73 2.74 -12.71 -17.55
CA ASP A 73 3.50 -13.75 -16.85
C ASP A 73 4.09 -13.24 -15.54
N ILE A 74 3.93 -11.95 -15.25
CA ILE A 74 4.44 -11.33 -14.04
C ILE A 74 3.41 -11.51 -12.95
N ALA A 75 3.76 -12.36 -11.99
CA ALA A 75 3.04 -12.48 -10.73
C ALA A 75 3.28 -11.20 -9.90
N VAL A 76 2.51 -10.15 -10.18
CA VAL A 76 2.39 -9.03 -9.26
C VAL A 76 1.69 -9.59 -8.04
N LYS A 77 2.43 -9.83 -6.96
CA LYS A 77 1.84 -9.94 -5.63
C LYS A 77 1.21 -8.58 -5.34
N GLU A 78 -0.02 -8.37 -5.79
CA GLU A 78 -0.80 -7.24 -5.33
C GLU A 78 -0.69 -7.25 -3.81
N ALA A 79 -0.37 -6.11 -3.22
CA ALA A 79 -0.34 -6.01 -1.77
C ALA A 79 -1.73 -6.45 -1.30
N VAL A 80 -1.82 -7.63 -0.69
CA VAL A 80 -3.07 -8.17 -0.18
C VAL A 80 -3.65 -7.11 0.72
N GLN A 81 -4.72 -6.47 0.26
CA GLN A 81 -5.22 -5.27 0.90
C GLN A 81 -6.00 -5.70 2.13
N LYS A 82 -5.30 -5.80 3.27
CA LYS A 82 -5.93 -6.20 4.51
C LYS A 82 -7.05 -5.23 4.87
N VAL A 83 -8.26 -5.77 4.98
CA VAL A 83 -9.42 -5.10 5.54
C VAL A 83 -9.43 -5.38 7.03
N LEU A 84 -9.30 -4.35 7.85
CA LEU A 84 -9.39 -4.47 9.30
C LEU A 84 -10.82 -4.15 9.76
N ILE A 85 -11.47 -5.11 10.42
CA ILE A 85 -12.73 -4.87 11.14
C ILE A 85 -12.43 -4.84 12.63
N VAL A 86 -12.71 -3.71 13.27
CA VAL A 86 -12.54 -3.50 14.71
C VAL A 86 -13.90 -3.52 15.38
N LEU A 87 -14.14 -4.54 16.21
CA LEU A 87 -15.43 -4.83 16.84
C LEU A 87 -15.35 -4.77 18.37
N PRO A 88 -16.43 -4.42 19.08
CA PRO A 88 -16.51 -4.63 20.52
C PRO A 88 -16.31 -6.11 20.91
N ASP A 89 -15.82 -6.37 22.13
CA ASP A 89 -15.59 -7.73 22.68
C ASP A 89 -16.82 -8.66 22.65
N GLY A 90 -18.03 -8.10 22.56
CA GLY A 90 -19.27 -8.87 22.39
C GLY A 90 -19.33 -9.68 21.07
N PHE A 91 -18.48 -9.36 20.09
CA PHE A 91 -18.40 -10.05 18.80
C PHE A 91 -17.27 -11.09 18.73
N ARG A 92 -16.74 -11.53 19.87
CA ARG A 92 -15.57 -12.44 19.97
C ARG A 92 -15.69 -13.75 19.20
N ASP A 93 -16.91 -14.20 18.91
CA ASP A 93 -17.14 -15.44 18.17
C ASP A 93 -17.08 -15.23 16.64
N THR A 94 -16.93 -13.99 16.18
CA THR A 94 -16.75 -13.66 14.76
C THR A 94 -15.32 -13.98 14.34
N GLN A 95 -15.15 -14.92 13.42
CA GLN A 95 -13.85 -15.22 12.82
C GLN A 95 -13.77 -14.71 11.38
N ALA A 96 -12.56 -14.34 10.96
CA ALA A 96 -12.30 -14.04 9.57
C ALA A 96 -12.39 -15.34 8.75
N THR A 97 -13.14 -15.30 7.65
CA THR A 97 -13.25 -16.40 6.70
C THR A 97 -12.27 -16.28 5.53
N ASP A 98 -11.56 -15.16 5.43
CA ASP A 98 -10.71 -14.78 4.31
C ASP A 98 -9.36 -14.23 4.85
N GLU A 99 -8.24 -14.61 4.23
CA GLU A 99 -6.89 -14.15 4.60
C GLU A 99 -6.68 -12.64 4.39
N THR A 100 -7.51 -12.03 3.54
CA THR A 100 -7.53 -10.58 3.29
C THR A 100 -8.30 -9.81 4.37
N LEU A 101 -9.04 -10.51 5.22
CA LEU A 101 -9.87 -9.94 6.28
C LEU A 101 -9.24 -10.19 7.65
N GLU A 102 -9.00 -9.12 8.41
CA GLU A 102 -8.54 -9.23 9.78
C GLU A 102 -9.61 -8.67 10.72
N ILE A 103 -10.19 -9.53 11.56
CA ILE A 103 -11.17 -9.13 12.56
C ILE A 103 -10.47 -9.05 13.92
N ARG A 104 -10.60 -7.91 14.60
CA ARG A 104 -10.04 -7.67 15.93
C ARG A 104 -11.10 -7.16 16.86
N THR A 105 -11.22 -7.78 18.03
CA THR A 105 -12.07 -7.28 19.10
C THR A 105 -11.31 -6.35 20.04
N TYR A 106 -11.99 -5.35 20.57
CA TYR A 106 -11.45 -4.47 21.62
C TYR A 106 -12.31 -4.54 22.88
N ARG A 107 -11.65 -4.55 24.04
CA ARG A 107 -12.30 -4.42 25.35
C ARG A 107 -12.23 -3.01 25.86
N ARG A 108 -11.10 -2.34 25.63
CA ARG A 108 -10.88 -0.95 26.01
C ARG A 108 -10.80 -0.09 24.76
N PHE A 109 -11.47 1.06 24.79
CA PHE A 109 -11.44 2.01 23.69
C PHE A 109 -10.01 2.49 23.36
N SER A 110 -9.11 2.49 24.34
CA SER A 110 -7.69 2.85 24.15
C SER A 110 -6.90 1.88 23.27
N GLU A 111 -7.33 0.61 23.19
CA GLU A 111 -6.63 -0.45 22.44
C GLU A 111 -6.76 -0.27 20.92
N ILE A 112 -7.82 0.41 20.47
CA ILE A 112 -8.16 0.54 19.05
C ILE A 112 -7.01 1.19 18.27
N SER A 113 -6.40 2.24 18.82
CA SER A 113 -5.26 2.91 18.17
C SER A 113 -4.07 1.97 17.96
N ASP A 114 -3.78 1.12 18.94
CA ASP A 114 -2.67 0.17 18.85
C ASP A 114 -2.95 -0.93 17.83
N ILE A 115 -4.21 -1.39 17.76
CA ILE A 115 -4.65 -2.35 16.74
C ILE A 115 -4.46 -1.76 15.33
N VAL A 116 -4.94 -0.55 15.09
CA VAL A 116 -4.83 0.11 13.77
C VAL A 116 -3.37 0.32 13.37
N ASN A 117 -2.52 0.77 14.30
CA ASN A 117 -1.11 1.02 14.03
C ASN A 117 -0.29 -0.26 13.77
N ARG A 118 -0.68 -1.41 14.35
CA ARG A 118 0.01 -2.68 14.14
C ARG A 118 -0.34 -3.33 12.80
N VAL A 119 -1.59 -3.20 12.36
CA VAL A 119 -2.08 -3.86 11.14
C VAL A 119 -1.76 -3.03 9.90
N GLU A 120 -1.66 -1.70 10.01
CA GLU A 120 -1.49 -0.77 8.88
C GLU A 120 -2.45 -1.06 7.70
N PRO A 121 -3.77 -1.16 7.93
CA PRO A 121 -4.72 -1.61 6.92
C PRO A 121 -5.02 -0.56 5.84
N ARG A 122 -5.41 -1.01 4.64
CA ARG A 122 -5.93 -0.13 3.57
C ARG A 122 -7.41 0.20 3.73
N HIS A 123 -8.17 -0.64 4.44
CA HIS A 123 -9.58 -0.42 4.72
C HIS A 123 -9.85 -0.71 6.19
N ILE A 124 -10.55 0.20 6.86
CA ILE A 124 -10.93 0.07 8.28
C ILE A 124 -12.45 0.15 8.38
N VAL A 125 -13.04 -0.84 9.03
CA VAL A 125 -14.43 -0.78 9.52
C VAL A 125 -14.36 -0.79 11.04
N PHE A 126 -14.74 0.34 11.65
CA PHE A 126 -14.79 0.47 13.10
C PHE A 126 -16.25 0.46 13.57
N VAL A 127 -16.60 -0.49 14.43
CA VAL A 127 -17.90 -0.51 15.12
C VAL A 127 -17.73 0.16 16.48
N GLY A 128 -18.54 1.19 16.73
CA GLY A 128 -18.51 1.94 17.97
C GLY A 128 -18.78 1.09 19.22
N PRO A 129 -18.50 1.63 20.42
CA PRO A 129 -18.59 0.87 21.66
C PRO A 129 -20.04 0.71 22.12
N THR A 130 -20.41 -0.49 22.56
CA THR A 130 -21.77 -0.83 23.05
C THR A 130 -22.05 -0.39 24.50
N VAL A 131 -21.21 0.50 25.05
CA VAL A 131 -21.31 0.91 26.46
C VAL A 131 -22.36 2.00 26.67
N ASN A 132 -23.16 1.86 27.73
CA ASN A 132 -24.17 2.86 28.12
C ASN A 132 -23.56 4.15 28.71
N LYS A 133 -22.30 4.11 29.14
CA LYS A 133 -21.62 5.27 29.71
C LYS A 133 -20.90 6.08 28.63
N PRO A 134 -21.06 7.41 28.60
CA PRO A 134 -20.36 8.25 27.64
C PRO A 134 -18.85 8.15 27.85
N LEU A 135 -18.12 7.91 26.77
CA LEU A 135 -16.66 7.95 26.78
C LEU A 135 -16.16 9.39 26.83
N HIS A 136 -14.98 9.57 27.45
CA HIS A 136 -14.37 10.88 27.56
C HIS A 136 -13.97 11.44 26.19
N ARG A 137 -14.14 12.75 26.00
CA ARG A 137 -13.83 13.45 24.73
C ARG A 137 -12.40 13.21 24.26
N SER A 138 -11.43 13.16 25.17
CA SER A 138 -10.02 12.93 24.81
C SER A 138 -9.79 11.56 24.17
N SER A 139 -10.53 10.53 24.58
CA SER A 139 -10.46 9.19 24.00
C SER A 139 -10.93 9.22 22.55
N TRP A 140 -12.06 9.87 22.28
CA TRP A 140 -12.58 10.07 20.92
C TRP A 140 -11.61 10.85 20.04
N LEU A 141 -11.02 11.93 20.56
CA LEU A 141 -10.04 12.72 19.81
C LEU A 141 -8.81 11.89 19.45
N LYS A 142 -8.29 11.09 20.40
CA LYS A 142 -7.15 10.19 20.13
C LYS A 142 -7.45 9.19 19.02
N LEU A 143 -8.64 8.58 19.04
CA LEU A 143 -9.07 7.66 17.98
C LEU A 143 -9.22 8.40 16.64
N ALA A 144 -9.88 9.55 16.63
CA ALA A 144 -10.09 10.36 15.44
C ALA A 144 -8.75 10.77 14.79
N THR A 145 -7.76 11.21 15.58
CA THR A 145 -6.41 11.50 15.09
C THR A 145 -5.74 10.27 14.48
N THR A 146 -5.91 9.10 15.11
CA THR A 146 -5.36 7.84 14.58
C THR A 146 -5.97 7.52 13.22
N LEU A 147 -7.31 7.51 13.12
CA LEU A 147 -8.03 7.21 11.89
C LEU A 147 -7.74 8.24 10.78
N ALA A 148 -7.64 9.52 11.13
CA ALA A 148 -7.28 10.58 10.19
C ALA A 148 -5.86 10.38 9.63
N LYS A 149 -4.89 10.02 10.47
CA LYS A 149 -3.53 9.69 10.02
C LYS A 149 -3.50 8.50 9.07
N THR A 150 -4.28 7.45 9.38
CA THR A 150 -4.39 6.28 8.52
C THR A 150 -5.08 6.62 7.19
N ALA A 151 -6.12 7.46 7.22
CA ALA A 151 -6.80 7.94 6.01
C ALA A 151 -5.88 8.79 5.12
N LEU A 152 -5.09 9.70 5.72
CA LEU A 152 -4.07 10.48 5.00
C LEU A 152 -2.99 9.60 4.35
N SER A 153 -2.77 8.40 4.89
CA SER A 153 -1.86 7.40 4.32
C SER A 153 -2.52 6.57 3.20
N GLY A 154 -3.72 6.93 2.78
CA GLY A 154 -4.46 6.31 1.67
C GLY A 154 -5.47 5.22 2.08
N ALA A 155 -5.74 5.05 3.38
CA ALA A 155 -6.73 4.08 3.83
C ALA A 155 -8.17 4.63 3.75
N LYS A 156 -9.15 3.77 3.51
CA LYS A 156 -10.58 4.11 3.64
C LYS A 156 -11.07 3.75 5.03
N VAL A 157 -11.79 4.65 5.69
CA VAL A 157 -12.31 4.45 7.05
C VAL A 157 -13.83 4.54 7.04
N VAL A 158 -14.48 3.51 7.56
CA VAL A 158 -15.93 3.46 7.79
C VAL A 158 -16.17 3.32 9.29
N VAL A 159 -17.02 4.18 9.82
CA VAL A 159 -17.43 4.15 11.23
C VAL A 159 -18.90 3.77 11.29
N VAL A 160 -19.21 2.71 12.04
CA VAL A 160 -20.53 2.14 12.17
C VAL A 160 -21.00 2.32 13.62
N ALA A 161 -22.24 2.78 13.78
CA ALA A 161 -22.86 2.84 15.10
C ALA A 161 -23.02 1.41 15.65
N PRO A 162 -22.76 1.19 16.96
CA PRO A 162 -23.02 -0.10 17.56
C PRO A 162 -24.52 -0.44 17.52
N PRO A 163 -24.88 -1.73 17.47
CA PRO A 163 -26.25 -2.14 17.75
C PRO A 163 -26.66 -1.67 19.16
N ARG A 164 -27.90 -1.21 19.30
CA ARG A 164 -28.50 -0.78 20.57
C ARG A 164 -29.24 -1.93 21.23
#